data_AF-A0A1I6I8B3-F1
#
_entry.id   AF-A0A1I6I8B3-F1
#
_cell.length_a   1.000
_cell.length_b   1.000
_cell.length_c   1.000
_cell.angle_alpha   90.00
_cell.angle_beta   90.00
_cell.angle_gamma   90.00
#
_symmetry.space_group_name_H-M   'P 1'
#
loop_
_entity.id
_entity.type
_entity.pdbx_description
1 polymer ?
#
loop_
_entity_poly.entity_id
_entity_poly.type
_entity_poly.pdbx_seq_one_letter_code
_entity_poly.pdbx_strand_id
1 'polypeptide(L)'
;MEQQGFRTWQTGELWIKAAEAGSFTCDSGTRCLWYTLASYHDCPSGFYVKADVLNVNGVAIGWTNEITASVAAKKAVAFQLRTPLDASTIRPTEIRCMG
;
A
#
# COMPACT_ATOMS: atom_id res chain seq x y z
N MET A 1 15.68 -5.59 -12.21
CA MET A 1 15.79 -6.32 -10.93
C MET A 1 14.55 -7.18 -10.80
N GLU A 2 14.75 -8.48 -10.93
CA GLU A 2 13.76 -9.53 -10.86
C GLU A 2 13.27 -9.64 -9.41
N GLN A 3 12.18 -8.91 -9.10
CA GLN A 3 11.57 -8.92 -7.78
C GLN A 3 10.74 -10.20 -7.66
N GLN A 4 11.11 -11.02 -6.69
CA GLN A 4 10.47 -12.28 -6.32
C GLN A 4 8.94 -12.17 -6.41
N GLY A 5 8.29 -13.02 -7.19
CA GLY A 5 6.90 -13.50 -7.05
C GLY A 5 5.71 -12.53 -6.90
N PHE A 6 5.86 -11.21 -6.99
CA PHE A 6 4.78 -10.28 -6.63
C PHE A 6 4.64 -9.12 -7.62
N ARG A 7 3.42 -8.61 -7.78
CA ARG A 7 3.15 -7.37 -8.53
C ARG A 7 2.28 -6.43 -7.72
N THR A 8 2.69 -5.17 -7.64
CA THR A 8 1.94 -4.07 -7.03
C THR A 8 1.45 -3.10 -8.07
N TRP A 9 0.23 -2.60 -7.89
CA TRP A 9 -0.37 -1.55 -8.72
C TRP A 9 -0.92 -0.46 -7.81
N GLN A 10 -0.62 0.81 -8.11
CA GLN A 10 -1.32 1.93 -7.50
C GLN A 10 -2.70 2.02 -8.15
N THR A 11 -3.76 1.90 -7.35
CA THR A 11 -5.14 1.91 -7.87
C THR A 11 -5.83 3.25 -7.71
N GLY A 12 -5.26 4.17 -6.91
CA GLY A 12 -5.74 5.54 -6.81
C GLY A 12 -5.39 6.22 -5.50
N GLU A 13 -5.64 7.51 -5.45
CA GLU A 13 -5.53 8.35 -4.26
C GLU A 13 -6.94 8.68 -3.75
N LEU A 14 -7.17 8.47 -2.45
CA LEU A 14 -8.48 8.67 -1.83
C LEU A 14 -8.44 9.96 -0.99
N TRP A 15 -8.63 11.11 -1.65
CA TRP A 15 -8.90 12.37 -0.97
C TRP A 15 -10.39 12.56 -0.66
N ILE A 16 -11.30 11.96 -1.45
CA ILE A 16 -12.70 12.43 -1.55
C ILE A 16 -13.78 11.34 -1.40
N LYS A 17 -13.52 10.02 -1.57
CA LYS A 17 -14.61 9.02 -1.44
C LYS A 17 -14.88 8.50 -0.01
N ALA A 18 -14.06 8.86 0.97
CA ALA A 18 -14.30 8.47 2.37
C ALA A 18 -15.42 9.29 3.04
N ALA A 19 -15.63 10.54 2.60
CA ALA A 19 -16.67 11.41 3.14
C ALA A 19 -18.08 10.99 2.69
N GLU A 20 -18.22 10.40 1.50
CA GLU A 20 -19.53 9.98 0.95
C GLU A 20 -19.98 8.58 1.41
N ALA A 21 -19.05 7.71 1.86
CA ALA A 21 -19.34 6.31 2.20
C ALA A 21 -19.34 5.99 3.71
N GLY A 22 -19.16 6.99 4.58
CA GLY A 22 -19.26 6.84 6.05
C GLY A 22 -18.28 5.85 6.68
N SER A 23 -17.24 5.42 5.96
CA SER A 23 -16.25 4.46 6.44
C SER A 23 -14.90 4.70 5.75
N PHE A 24 -13.83 4.55 6.52
CA PHE A 24 -12.40 4.75 6.24
C PHE A 24 -11.83 6.15 6.56
N THR A 25 -11.45 6.31 7.83
CA THR A 25 -10.74 7.47 8.41
C THR A 25 -9.26 7.49 8.00
N CYS A 26 -8.90 8.38 7.08
CA CYS A 26 -7.58 9.01 7.12
C CYS A 26 -7.75 10.22 8.04
N ASP A 27 -7.02 10.24 9.16
CA ASP A 27 -7.13 11.31 10.15
C ASP A 27 -6.78 12.67 9.52
N SER A 28 -7.32 13.75 10.08
CA SER A 28 -7.01 15.12 9.62
C SER A 28 -5.49 15.34 9.58
N GLY A 29 -4.95 15.71 8.42
CA GLY A 29 -3.51 15.89 8.23
C GLY A 29 -2.79 14.69 7.60
N THR A 30 -3.52 13.66 7.16
CA THR A 30 -2.96 12.54 6.40
C THR A 30 -3.77 12.29 5.12
N ARG A 31 -3.12 11.65 4.14
CA ARG A 31 -3.76 11.12 2.95
C ARG A 31 -3.54 9.61 2.89
N CYS A 32 -4.45 8.91 2.24
CA CYS A 32 -4.30 7.47 2.05
C CYS A 32 -4.20 7.10 0.58
N LEU A 33 -3.19 6.28 0.28
CA LEU A 33 -3.01 5.70 -1.03
C LEU A 33 -3.45 4.23 -1.01
N TRP A 34 -4.16 3.83 -2.05
CA TRP A 34 -4.62 2.46 -2.20
C TRP A 34 -3.75 1.69 -3.20
N TYR A 35 -3.36 0.50 -2.77
CA TYR A 35 -2.52 -0.41 -3.53
C TYR A 35 -3.18 -1.77 -3.62
N THR A 36 -2.96 -2.44 -4.73
CA THR A 36 -3.30 -3.85 -4.91
C THR A 36 -2.02 -4.65 -5.05
N LEU A 37 -1.88 -5.70 -4.25
CA LEU A 37 -0.77 -6.64 -4.28
C LEU A 37 -1.29 -8.02 -4.70
N ALA A 38 -0.70 -8.58 -5.75
CA ALA A 38 -1.01 -9.92 -6.22
C ALA A 38 0.11 -10.91 -5.86
N SER A 39 -0.28 -12.10 -5.40
CA SER A 39 0.63 -13.20 -5.07
C SER A 39 0.58 -14.31 -6.11
N TYR A 40 1.75 -14.87 -6.48
CA TYR A 40 1.80 -16.12 -7.24
C TYR A 40 1.79 -17.40 -6.35
N HIS A 41 1.90 -17.25 -5.03
CA HIS A 41 1.91 -18.35 -4.04
C HIS A 41 0.94 -18.06 -2.87
N ASP A 42 0.66 -19.06 -2.04
CA ASP A 42 -0.17 -18.86 -0.84
C ASP A 42 0.59 -18.05 0.23
N CYS A 43 -0.06 -17.01 0.75
CA CYS A 43 0.38 -16.23 1.89
C CYS A 43 -0.71 -16.23 2.97
N PRO A 44 -0.78 -17.30 3.79
CA PRO A 44 -1.87 -17.52 4.74
C PRO A 44 -1.90 -16.49 5.87
N SER A 45 -0.76 -15.91 6.23
CA SER A 45 -0.67 -14.80 7.19
C SER A 45 -0.70 -13.42 6.53
N GLY A 46 -0.86 -13.34 5.21
CA GLY A 46 -0.83 -12.09 4.45
C GLY A 46 0.59 -11.58 4.15
N PHE A 47 0.69 -10.31 3.81
CA PHE A 47 1.93 -9.64 3.44
C PHE A 47 2.32 -8.58 4.45
N TYR A 48 3.62 -8.48 4.71
CA TYR A 48 4.22 -7.25 5.21
C TYR A 48 4.69 -6.41 4.02
N VAL A 49 4.29 -5.14 4.00
CA VAL A 49 4.70 -4.17 2.98
C VAL A 49 5.33 -2.97 3.67
N LYS A 50 6.54 -2.59 3.26
CA LYS A 50 7.20 -1.33 3.61
C LYS A 50 7.44 -0.51 2.35
N ALA A 51 7.21 0.78 2.43
CA ALA A 51 7.39 1.69 1.31
C ALA A 51 7.99 3.03 1.74
N ASP A 52 8.86 3.59 0.89
CA ASP A 52 9.28 4.98 1.00
C ASP A 52 8.12 5.89 0.61
N VAL A 53 7.92 6.97 1.35
CA VAL A 53 6.99 8.04 1.00
C VAL A 53 7.74 9.09 0.19
N LEU A 54 7.28 9.37 -1.03
CA LEU A 54 7.93 10.29 -1.95
C LEU A 54 7.10 11.56 -2.14
N ASN A 55 7.73 12.73 -2.12
CA ASN A 55 7.09 13.99 -2.51
C ASN A 55 6.96 14.13 -4.04
N VAL A 56 6.39 15.24 -4.52
CA VAL A 56 6.20 15.53 -5.96
C VAL A 56 7.49 15.52 -6.78
N ASN A 57 8.64 15.78 -6.15
CA ASN A 57 9.95 15.77 -6.80
C ASN A 57 10.60 14.37 -6.76
N GLY A 58 9.91 13.35 -6.26
CA GLY A 58 10.44 11.99 -6.10
C GLY A 58 11.43 11.83 -4.94
N VAL A 59 11.56 12.82 -4.06
CA VAL A 59 12.44 12.76 -2.89
C VAL A 59 11.73 12.01 -1.76
N ALA A 60 12.43 11.06 -1.13
CA ALA A 60 11.92 10.36 0.03
C ALA A 60 11.83 11.30 1.23
N ILE A 61 10.62 11.47 1.76
CA ILE A 61 10.30 12.34 2.91
C ILE A 61 9.94 11.54 4.16
N GLY A 62 9.89 10.21 4.05
CA GLY A 62 9.58 9.31 5.16
C GLY A 62 9.35 7.88 4.65
N TRP A 63 8.77 7.04 5.51
CA TRP A 63 8.39 5.68 5.17
C TRP A 63 7.04 5.32 5.83
N THR A 64 6.39 4.32 5.27
CA THR A 64 5.11 3.78 5.75
C THR A 64 5.10 2.26 5.58
N ASN A 65 4.26 1.57 6.34
CA ASN A 65 4.11 0.12 6.25
C ASN A 65 2.67 -0.31 6.48
N GLU A 66 2.34 -1.51 6.01
CA GLU A 66 1.04 -2.15 6.26
C GLU A 66 1.19 -3.67 6.32
N ILE A 67 0.28 -4.31 7.04
CA ILE A 67 0.06 -5.74 7.03
C ILE A 67 -1.28 -6.03 6.34
N THR A 68 -1.25 -6.87 5.31
CA THR A 68 -2.48 -7.25 4.60
C THR A 68 -3.15 -8.46 5.24
N ALA A 69 -4.43 -8.67 4.90
CA ALA A 69 -5.08 -9.96 5.14
C ALA A 69 -4.39 -11.09 4.34
N SER A 70 -4.78 -12.33 4.66
CA SER A 70 -4.34 -13.53 3.96
C SER A 70 -4.63 -13.49 2.46
N VAL A 71 -3.75 -14.07 1.65
CA VAL A 71 -3.86 -14.06 0.20
C VAL A 71 -3.59 -15.46 -0.33
N ALA A 72 -4.60 -16.07 -0.97
CA ALA A 72 -4.41 -17.34 -1.67
C ALA A 72 -3.58 -17.15 -2.95
N ALA A 73 -2.99 -18.24 -3.44
CA ALA A 73 -2.20 -18.26 -4.65
C ALA A 73 -3.00 -17.72 -5.85
N LYS A 74 -2.36 -16.87 -6.65
CA LYS A 74 -2.94 -16.20 -7.83
C LYS A 74 -4.14 -15.30 -7.48
N LYS A 75 -4.27 -14.86 -6.24
CA LYS A 75 -5.23 -13.84 -5.80
C LYS A 75 -4.49 -12.54 -5.47
N ALA A 76 -5.28 -11.47 -5.34
CA ALA A 76 -4.81 -10.16 -4.97
C ALA A 76 -5.55 -9.65 -3.74
N VAL A 77 -4.86 -8.81 -2.97
CA VAL A 77 -5.40 -8.08 -1.83
C VAL A 77 -5.22 -6.60 -2.08
N ALA A 78 -6.26 -5.83 -1.74
CA ALA A 78 -6.20 -4.38 -1.73
C ALA A 78 -5.93 -3.91 -0.31
N PHE A 79 -5.04 -2.94 -0.16
CA PHE A 79 -4.64 -2.41 1.14
C PHE A 79 -4.37 -0.91 1.03
N GLN A 80 -4.40 -0.27 2.20
CA GLN A 80 -4.26 1.17 2.33
C GLN A 80 -2.92 1.49 2.98
N LEU A 81 -2.22 2.51 2.49
CA LEU A 81 -1.05 3.06 3.16
C LEU A 81 -1.30 4.51 3.53
N ARG A 82 -1.11 4.83 4.81
CA ARG A 82 -1.21 6.20 5.34
C ARG A 82 0.07 6.95 5.01
N THR A 83 -0.09 8.18 4.51
CA THR A 83 1.03 9.06 4.18
C THR A 83 0.72 10.50 4.59
N PRO A 84 1.76 11.32 4.84
CA PRO A 84 1.62 12.78 4.97
C PRO A 84 0.95 13.44 3.76
N LEU A 85 0.36 14.63 3.95
CA LEU A 85 -0.34 15.38 2.89
C LEU A 85 0.57 15.82 1.74
N ASP A 86 1.85 16.08 2.01
CA ASP A 86 2.86 16.54 1.05
C ASP A 86 3.51 15.40 0.26
N ALA A 87 3.14 14.16 0.58
CA ALA A 87 3.51 13.03 -0.25
C ALA A 87 2.79 13.14 -1.60
N SER A 88 3.41 12.62 -2.66
CA SER A 88 2.81 12.48 -4.00
C SER A 88 2.58 11.01 -4.33
N THR A 89 3.52 10.13 -3.99
CA THR A 89 3.40 8.68 -4.17
C THR A 89 4.17 7.92 -3.09
N ILE A 90 4.18 6.60 -3.17
CA ILE A 90 5.08 5.74 -2.42
C ILE A 90 5.83 4.80 -3.36
N ARG A 91 6.95 4.29 -2.88
CA ARG A 91 7.73 3.25 -3.57
C ARG A 91 7.91 2.07 -2.62
N PRO A 92 7.29 0.90 -2.89
CA PRO A 92 7.55 -0.29 -2.10
C PRO A 92 9.06 -0.61 -2.08
N THR A 93 9.60 -0.81 -0.89
CA THR A 93 11.01 -1.14 -0.64
C THR A 93 11.17 -2.53 -0.04
N GLU A 94 10.15 -3.05 0.63
CA GLU A 94 10.10 -4.44 1.11
C GLU A 94 8.69 -4.99 0.94
N ILE A 95 8.59 -6.19 0.36
CA ILE A 95 7.35 -6.96 0.31
C ILE A 95 7.71 -8.40 0.66
N ARG A 96 7.08 -8.96 1.67
CA ARG A 96 7.29 -10.35 2.06
C ARG A 96 6.01 -11.02 2.53
N CYS A 97 5.85 -12.27 2.12
CA CYS A 97 4.86 -13.18 2.68
C CYS A 97 5.17 -13.39 4.16
N MET A 98 4.17 -13.25 5.02
CA MET A 98 4.34 -13.54 6.44
C MET A 98 4.13 -15.04 6.69
N GLY A 99 4.94 -15.60 7.59
CA GLY A 99 4.87 -17.01 8.02
C GLY A 99 3.76 -17.29 9.02
#